data_AF-K1Z2I7-F1
#
_entry.id   AF-K1Z2I7-F1
#
_cell.length_a   1.000
_cell.length_b   1.000
_cell.length_c   1.000
_cell.angle_alpha   90.00
_cell.angle_beta   90.00
_cell.angle_gamma   90.00
#
_symmetry.space_group_name_H-M   'P 1'
#
loop_
_entity.id
_entity.type
_entity.pdbx_description
1 polymer ?
#
loop_
_entity_poly.entity_id
_entity_poly.type
_entity_poly.pdbx_seq_one_letter_code
_entity_poly.pdbx_strand_id
1 'polypeptide(L)'
;MRADLLHQFGLWDHDFFMYHEDIEYSFRLKIAGYKIMVSSDSLFYHKYSFGRNQIKFYYIERNRLGVMLMFFKWPTLLLLLPMGLVFEFGLILFAIKQGWLKEKLKAYAYWLKLSSWKLWLKKRTYTQSIRKVTDKEMMKTFVGKVEFNEQSIKNPVLDKVANPFMNFYWMIVKAIIIW
;
A
#
# COMPACT_ATOMS: atom_id res chain seq x y z
N MET A 1 -19.42 -3.98 -7.61
CA MET A 1 -19.44 -2.90 -6.59
C MET A 1 -20.89 -2.51 -6.33
N ARG A 2 -21.28 -2.19 -5.09
CA ARG A 2 -22.66 -1.78 -4.80
C ARG A 2 -22.84 -0.29 -5.12
N ALA A 3 -23.88 0.06 -5.87
CA ALA A 3 -24.11 1.43 -6.34
C ALA A 3 -24.38 2.42 -5.19
N ASP A 4 -25.10 1.99 -4.15
CA ASP A 4 -25.35 2.79 -2.95
C ASP A 4 -24.06 3.21 -2.24
N LEU A 5 -23.08 2.29 -2.13
CA LEU A 5 -21.78 2.59 -1.54
C LEU A 5 -20.93 3.54 -2.39
N LEU A 6 -21.08 3.52 -3.72
CA LEU A 6 -20.42 4.47 -4.62
C LEU A 6 -20.99 5.89 -4.43
N HIS A 7 -22.31 6.02 -4.28
CA HIS A 7 -22.94 7.31 -3.97
C HIS A 7 -22.54 7.82 -2.57
N GLN A 8 -22.43 6.92 -1.59
CA GLN A 8 -22.11 7.29 -0.21
C GLN A 8 -20.63 7.66 0.00
N PHE A 9 -19.70 6.87 -0.54
CA PHE A 9 -18.26 7.01 -0.27
C PHE A 9 -17.47 7.60 -1.44
N GLY A 10 -18.15 7.96 -2.53
CA GLY A 10 -17.56 8.52 -3.73
C GLY A 10 -16.93 7.47 -4.65
N LEU A 11 -16.56 7.95 -5.83
CA LEU A 11 -15.90 7.17 -6.88
C LEU A 11 -14.37 7.14 -6.66
N TRP A 12 -13.65 6.70 -7.69
CA TRP A 12 -12.19 6.69 -7.71
C TRP A 12 -11.60 8.08 -7.52
N ASP A 13 -10.49 8.09 -6.79
CA ASP A 13 -9.72 9.28 -6.54
C ASP A 13 -8.77 9.56 -7.71
N HIS A 14 -9.09 10.57 -8.52
CA HIS A 14 -8.32 10.93 -9.72
C HIS A 14 -6.87 11.32 -9.42
N ASP A 15 -6.54 11.74 -8.19
CA ASP A 15 -5.16 12.09 -7.85
C ASP A 15 -4.23 10.88 -7.88
N PHE A 16 -4.76 9.65 -7.73
CA PHE A 16 -3.98 8.41 -7.86
C PHE A 16 -3.52 8.18 -9.30
N PHE A 17 -4.33 8.55 -10.29
CA PHE A 17 -4.18 8.26 -11.72
C PHE A 17 -4.10 6.76 -12.07
N MET A 18 -3.13 6.02 -11.52
CA MET A 18 -3.01 4.57 -11.61
C MET A 18 -2.19 3.99 -10.44
N TYR A 19 -2.40 2.71 -10.16
CA TYR A 19 -1.89 1.94 -9.02
C TYR A 19 -2.39 2.46 -7.66
N HIS A 20 -2.82 1.52 -6.81
CA HIS A 20 -3.36 1.76 -5.47
C HIS A 20 -4.74 2.44 -5.41
N GLU A 21 -5.37 2.83 -6.53
CA GLU A 21 -6.76 3.30 -6.54
C GLU A 21 -7.75 2.22 -6.10
N ASP A 22 -7.44 0.97 -6.44
CA ASP A 22 -8.18 -0.23 -6.05
C ASP A 22 -8.02 -0.53 -4.55
N ILE A 23 -6.79 -0.44 -4.04
CA ILE A 23 -6.45 -0.59 -2.62
C ILE A 23 -7.08 0.53 -1.80
N GLU A 24 -7.02 1.76 -2.28
CA GLU A 24 -7.61 2.93 -1.63
C GLU A 24 -9.13 2.74 -1.48
N TYR A 25 -9.84 2.43 -2.56
CA TYR A 25 -11.29 2.25 -2.50
C TYR A 25 -11.68 1.06 -1.60
N SER A 26 -10.93 -0.04 -1.71
CA SER A 26 -11.05 -1.20 -0.82
C SER A 26 -10.88 -0.79 0.65
N PHE A 27 -9.80 -0.09 0.98
CA PHE A 27 -9.53 0.34 2.35
C PHE A 27 -10.55 1.39 2.83
N ARG A 28 -11.07 2.25 1.96
CA ARG A 28 -12.14 3.21 2.26
C ARG A 28 -13.43 2.51 2.68
N LEU A 29 -13.80 1.41 2.03
CA LEU A 29 -14.95 0.62 2.47
C LEU A 29 -14.63 -0.16 3.75
N LYS A 30 -13.43 -0.74 3.86
CA LYS A 30 -13.02 -1.49 5.05
C LYS A 30 -12.99 -0.60 6.30
N ILE A 31 -12.44 0.61 6.19
CA ILE A 31 -12.35 1.56 7.30
C ILE A 31 -13.74 2.04 7.73
N ALA A 32 -14.70 2.11 6.79
CA ALA A 32 -16.11 2.41 7.06
C ALA A 32 -16.92 1.22 7.62
N GLY A 33 -16.28 0.09 7.92
CA GLY A 33 -16.89 -1.09 8.54
C GLY A 33 -17.42 -2.15 7.58
N TYR A 34 -17.19 -2.01 6.28
CA TYR A 34 -17.60 -3.01 5.30
C TYR A 34 -16.58 -4.14 5.16
N LYS A 35 -17.06 -5.30 4.72
CA LYS A 35 -16.22 -6.45 4.38
C LYS A 35 -15.99 -6.52 2.88
N ILE A 36 -14.79 -6.90 2.49
CA ILE A 36 -14.43 -7.18 1.10
C ILE A 36 -14.30 -8.69 0.99
N MET A 37 -15.01 -9.27 0.02
CA MET A 37 -15.10 -10.71 -0.17
C MET A 37 -14.68 -11.05 -1.60
N VAL A 38 -14.04 -12.19 -1.75
CA VAL A 38 -13.76 -12.81 -3.05
C VAL A 38 -14.67 -14.02 -3.19
N SER A 39 -15.38 -14.12 -4.32
CA SER A 39 -16.18 -15.31 -4.64
C SER A 39 -15.29 -16.33 -5.35
N SER A 40 -14.98 -17.45 -4.69
CA SER A 40 -14.15 -18.53 -5.26
C SER A 40 -14.77 -19.16 -6.50
N ASP A 41 -16.09 -19.12 -6.60
CA ASP A 41 -16.86 -19.78 -7.66
C ASP A 41 -16.97 -18.90 -8.92
N SER A 42 -16.56 -17.62 -8.82
CA SER A 42 -16.59 -16.67 -9.92
C SER A 42 -15.23 -16.64 -10.63
N LEU A 43 -15.12 -17.28 -11.79
CA LEU A 43 -13.88 -17.36 -12.56
C LEU A 43 -13.85 -16.35 -13.71
N PHE A 44 -12.76 -15.58 -13.82
CA PHE A 44 -12.50 -14.65 -14.92
C PHE A 44 -11.07 -14.82 -15.43
N TYR A 45 -10.91 -14.90 -16.75
CA TYR A 45 -9.59 -15.04 -17.39
C TYR A 45 -9.09 -13.68 -17.86
N HIS A 46 -7.97 -13.23 -17.31
CA HIS A 46 -7.31 -12.00 -17.72
C HIS A 46 -6.06 -12.31 -18.54
N LYS A 47 -6.00 -11.83 -19.78
CA LYS A 47 -4.77 -11.89 -20.57
C LYS A 47 -3.76 -10.90 -20.01
N TYR A 48 -2.81 -11.42 -19.24
CA TYR A 48 -1.77 -10.61 -18.62
C TYR A 48 -0.48 -10.62 -19.45
N SER A 49 0.06 -9.43 -19.73
CA SER A 49 1.41 -9.26 -20.25
C SER A 49 2.16 -8.25 -19.40
N PHE A 50 3.35 -8.60 -18.93
CA PHE A 50 4.14 -7.71 -18.08
C PHE A 50 4.68 -6.52 -18.89
N GLY A 51 3.98 -5.39 -18.83
CA GLY A 51 4.42 -4.13 -19.43
C GLY A 51 5.58 -3.49 -18.65
N ARG A 52 6.66 -3.13 -19.37
CA ARG A 52 7.87 -2.50 -18.82
C ARG A 52 7.85 -0.97 -18.88
N ASN A 53 6.70 -0.33 -18.68
CA ASN A 53 6.67 1.12 -18.57
C ASN A 53 7.19 1.53 -17.18
N GLN A 54 8.40 2.11 -17.13
CA GLN A 54 9.02 2.53 -15.88
C GLN A 54 8.22 3.60 -15.14
N ILE A 55 7.45 4.44 -15.86
CA ILE A 55 6.59 5.50 -15.27
C ILE A 55 5.65 4.93 -14.20
N LYS A 56 5.27 3.64 -14.30
CA LYS A 56 4.46 2.98 -13.27
C LYS A 56 5.06 3.07 -11.87
N PHE A 57 6.37 2.96 -11.75
CA PHE A 57 7.04 2.97 -10.46
C PHE A 57 6.95 4.34 -9.77
N TYR A 58 6.84 5.44 -10.53
CA TYR A 58 6.58 6.75 -9.93
C TYR A 58 5.24 6.76 -9.19
N TYR A 59 4.17 6.27 -9.85
CA TYR A 59 2.84 6.25 -9.25
C TYR A 59 2.72 5.21 -8.13
N ILE A 60 3.31 4.02 -8.28
CA ILE A 60 3.36 3.01 -7.21
C ILE A 60 4.02 3.58 -5.96
N GLU A 61 5.22 4.15 -6.08
CA GLU A 61 5.96 4.66 -4.92
C GLU A 61 5.29 5.89 -4.29
N ARG A 62 4.76 6.80 -5.12
CA ARG A 62 4.03 7.97 -4.64
C ARG A 62 2.76 7.54 -3.89
N ASN A 63 1.94 6.69 -4.49
CA ASN A 63 0.62 6.32 -3.98
C ASN A 63 0.73 5.39 -2.76
N ARG A 64 1.75 4.53 -2.68
CA ARG A 64 2.02 3.69 -1.50
C ARG A 64 2.09 4.54 -0.22
N LEU A 65 2.90 5.60 -0.23
CA LEU A 65 3.02 6.50 0.92
C LEU A 65 1.72 7.27 1.20
N GLY A 66 0.99 7.65 0.13
CA GLY A 66 -0.31 8.32 0.23
C GLY A 66 -1.37 7.46 0.93
N VAL A 67 -1.50 6.19 0.53
CA VAL A 67 -2.40 5.22 1.18
C VAL A 67 -2.01 5.01 2.63
N MET A 68 -0.72 4.78 2.92
CA MET A 68 -0.27 4.61 4.31
C MET A 68 -0.65 5.83 5.16
N LEU A 69 -0.39 7.04 4.65
CA LEU A 69 -0.72 8.30 5.31
C LEU A 69 -2.23 8.54 5.45
N MET A 70 -3.05 8.13 4.50
CA MET A 70 -4.51 8.32 4.58
C MET A 70 -5.12 7.41 5.64
N PHE A 71 -4.72 6.12 5.63
CA PHE A 71 -5.44 5.09 6.37
C PHE A 71 -4.87 4.86 7.76
N PHE A 72 -3.57 4.75 7.99
CA PHE A 72 -3.07 4.31 9.30
C PHE A 72 -2.95 5.44 10.31
N LYS A 73 -3.26 5.18 11.59
CA LYS A 73 -3.03 6.16 12.66
C LYS A 73 -1.53 6.44 12.81
N TRP A 74 -1.18 7.61 13.33
CA TRP A 74 0.22 8.01 13.49
C TRP A 74 1.07 7.01 14.29
N PRO A 75 0.58 6.42 15.41
CA PRO A 75 1.34 5.40 16.13
C PRO A 75 1.65 4.16 15.26
N THR A 76 0.72 3.73 14.41
CA THR A 76 0.95 2.63 13.45
C THR A 76 2.03 2.99 12.45
N LEU A 77 2.00 4.22 11.90
CA LEU A 77 3.03 4.69 10.97
C LEU A 77 4.41 4.74 11.63
N LEU A 78 4.50 5.21 12.88
CA LEU A 78 5.74 5.22 13.65
C LEU A 78 6.26 3.82 13.94
N LEU A 79 5.38 2.88 14.30
CA LEU A 79 5.75 1.47 14.50
C LEU A 79 6.19 0.79 13.21
N LEU A 80 5.68 1.17 12.05
CA LEU A 80 6.09 0.59 10.77
C LEU A 80 7.35 1.25 10.20
N LEU A 81 7.71 2.45 10.67
CA LEU A 81 8.79 3.26 10.09
C LEU A 81 10.15 2.55 10.07
N PRO A 82 10.64 1.89 11.14
CA PRO A 82 11.96 1.24 11.11
C PRO A 82 12.08 0.19 10.00
N MET A 83 11.11 -0.72 9.90
CA MET A 83 11.09 -1.70 8.80
C MET A 83 10.80 -1.05 7.44
N GLY A 84 10.00 0.02 7.43
CA GLY A 84 9.77 0.84 6.25
C GLY A 84 11.07 1.40 5.66
N LEU A 85 12.00 1.87 6.49
CA LEU A 85 13.32 2.36 6.05
C LEU A 85 14.20 1.24 5.49
N VAL A 86 14.20 0.06 6.12
CA VAL A 86 14.93 -1.12 5.61
C VAL A 86 14.37 -1.53 4.24
N PHE A 87 13.04 -1.57 4.10
CA PHE A 87 12.39 -1.88 2.84
C PHE A 87 12.66 -0.80 1.78
N GLU A 88 12.66 0.47 2.17
CA GLU A 88 12.96 1.59 1.29
C GLU A 88 14.37 1.49 0.71
N PHE A 89 15.37 1.15 1.54
CA PHE A 89 16.73 0.90 1.08
C PHE A 89 16.80 -0.24 0.05
N GLY A 90 16.12 -1.36 0.32
CA GLY A 90 16.01 -2.48 -0.61
C GLY A 90 15.37 -2.05 -1.95
N LEU A 91 14.33 -1.23 -1.90
CA LEU A 91 13.69 -0.69 -3.10
C LEU A 91 14.60 0.27 -3.88
N ILE A 92 15.45 1.07 -3.23
CA ILE A 92 16.42 1.93 -3.93
C ILE A 92 17.42 1.06 -4.70
N LEU A 93 17.99 0.04 -4.06
CA LEU A 93 18.91 -0.89 -4.71
C LEU A 93 18.24 -1.61 -5.88
N PHE A 94 17.00 -2.04 -5.70
CA PHE A 94 16.22 -2.66 -6.76
C PHE A 94 15.92 -1.68 -7.91
N ALA A 95 15.62 -0.40 -7.60
CA ALA A 95 15.39 0.64 -8.60
C ALA A 95 16.63 0.96 -9.44
N ILE A 96 17.81 0.97 -8.82
CA ILE A 96 19.10 1.11 -9.51
C ILE A 96 19.29 -0.08 -10.45
N LYS A 97 19.17 -1.30 -9.93
CA LYS A 97 19.39 -2.54 -10.72
C LYS A 97 18.45 -2.65 -11.92
N GLN A 98 17.19 -2.24 -11.75
CA GLN A 98 16.15 -2.34 -12.79
C GLN A 98 15.99 -1.06 -13.63
N GLY A 99 16.84 -0.04 -13.40
CA GLY A 99 16.93 1.16 -14.23
C GLY A 99 15.81 2.18 -14.09
N TRP A 100 15.06 2.20 -12.97
CA TRP A 100 13.96 3.14 -12.72
C TRP A 100 14.20 4.09 -11.52
N LEU A 101 15.47 4.28 -11.13
CA LEU A 101 15.83 5.20 -10.04
C LEU A 101 15.27 6.61 -10.24
N LYS A 102 15.22 7.09 -11.50
CA LYS A 102 14.68 8.41 -11.85
C LYS A 102 13.23 8.56 -11.39
N GLU A 103 12.40 7.54 -11.57
CA GLU A 103 11.00 7.51 -11.16
C GLU A 103 10.87 7.51 -9.64
N LYS A 104 11.77 6.81 -8.94
CA LYS A 104 11.83 6.81 -7.47
C LYS A 104 12.19 8.20 -6.92
N LEU A 105 13.20 8.85 -7.50
CA LEU A 105 13.58 10.23 -7.11
C LEU A 105 12.47 11.24 -7.42
N LYS A 106 11.73 11.08 -8.53
CA LYS A 106 10.53 11.89 -8.81
C LYS A 106 9.46 11.72 -7.73
N ALA A 107 9.25 10.49 -7.22
CA ALA A 107 8.30 10.25 -6.13
C ALA A 107 8.75 10.95 -4.84
N TYR A 108 10.04 10.93 -4.49
CA TYR A 108 10.55 11.71 -3.37
C TYR A 108 10.38 13.22 -3.57
N ALA A 109 10.74 13.74 -4.74
CA ALA A 109 10.57 15.15 -5.09
C ALA A 109 9.09 15.58 -5.01
N TYR A 110 8.15 14.70 -5.30
CA TYR A 110 6.73 14.95 -5.08
C TYR A 110 6.41 15.12 -3.60
N TRP A 111 6.92 14.25 -2.72
CA TRP A 111 6.70 14.30 -1.28
C TRP A 111 7.48 15.41 -0.55
N LEU A 112 8.47 16.03 -1.18
CA LEU A 112 9.13 17.24 -0.63
C LEU A 112 8.28 18.51 -0.76
N LYS A 113 7.21 18.49 -1.57
CA LYS A 113 6.36 19.66 -1.79
C LYS A 113 5.29 19.77 -0.70
N LEU A 114 5.16 20.97 -0.12
CA LEU A 114 4.11 21.26 0.86
C LEU A 114 2.69 21.08 0.28
N SER A 115 2.49 21.37 -1.01
CA SER A 115 1.21 21.17 -1.69
C SER A 115 0.78 19.70 -1.71
N SER A 116 1.73 18.78 -1.93
CA SER A 116 1.49 17.34 -1.86
C SER A 116 1.04 16.94 -0.45
N TRP A 117 1.76 17.36 0.60
CA TRP A 117 1.35 17.08 1.97
C TRP A 117 -0.05 17.61 2.30
N LYS A 118 -0.36 18.86 1.91
CA LYS A 118 -1.68 19.46 2.10
C LYS A 118 -2.78 18.62 1.43
N LEU A 119 -2.54 18.14 0.20
CA LEU A 119 -3.47 17.28 -0.52
C LEU A 119 -3.76 15.98 0.25
N TRP A 120 -2.72 15.24 0.63
CA TRP A 120 -2.88 13.93 1.28
C TRP A 120 -3.37 14.05 2.72
N LEU A 121 -2.99 15.09 3.45
CA LEU A 121 -3.52 15.35 4.78
C LEU A 121 -5.01 15.74 4.75
N LYS A 122 -5.47 16.48 3.73
CA LYS A 122 -6.91 16.72 3.53
C LYS A 122 -7.67 15.42 3.30
N LYS A 123 -7.14 14.52 2.47
CA LYS A 123 -7.72 13.18 2.23
C LYS A 123 -7.70 12.33 3.51
N ARG A 124 -6.64 12.41 4.31
CA ARG A 124 -6.53 11.77 5.62
C ARG A 124 -7.64 12.25 6.56
N THR A 125 -7.91 13.56 6.65
CA THR A 125 -8.98 14.09 7.50
C THR A 125 -10.33 13.44 7.20
N TYR A 126 -10.71 13.35 5.92
CA TYR A 126 -11.92 12.64 5.50
C TYR A 126 -11.85 11.14 5.82
N THR A 127 -10.75 10.47 5.47
CA THR A 127 -10.57 9.03 5.69
C THR A 127 -10.69 8.65 7.17
N GLN A 128 -10.12 9.47 8.06
CA GLN A 128 -10.20 9.25 9.50
C GLN A 128 -11.59 9.62 10.06
N SER A 129 -12.34 10.56 9.47
CA SER A 129 -13.67 10.93 9.96
C SER A 129 -14.73 9.86 9.69
N ILE A 130 -14.55 9.05 8.63
CA ILE A 130 -15.46 7.94 8.30
C ILE A 130 -15.07 6.62 8.98
N ARG A 131 -13.98 6.60 9.75
CA ARG A 131 -13.44 5.39 10.36
C ARG A 131 -14.40 4.82 11.40
N LYS A 132 -14.70 3.52 11.27
CA LYS A 132 -15.47 2.71 12.22
C LYS A 132 -14.69 1.53 12.80
N VAL A 133 -13.51 1.22 12.26
CA VAL A 133 -12.68 0.09 12.68
C VAL A 133 -11.31 0.55 13.18
N THR A 134 -10.69 -0.28 14.00
CA THR A 134 -9.33 -0.12 14.52
C THR A 134 -8.28 -0.42 13.44
N ASP A 135 -7.04 0.05 13.63
CA ASP A 135 -5.91 -0.40 12.81
C ASP A 135 -5.64 -1.90 13.01
N LYS A 136 -5.87 -2.43 14.22
CA LYS A 136 -5.83 -3.87 14.49
C LYS A 136 -6.77 -4.66 13.56
N GLU A 137 -8.00 -4.20 13.41
CA GLU A 137 -8.98 -4.82 12.50
C GLU A 137 -8.60 -4.63 11.03
N MET A 138 -8.15 -3.43 10.64
CA MET A 138 -7.68 -3.16 9.28
C MET A 138 -6.54 -4.11 8.87
N MET A 139 -5.60 -4.36 9.78
CA MET A 139 -4.38 -5.14 9.53
C MET A 139 -4.50 -6.62 9.93
N LYS A 140 -5.70 -7.09 10.29
CA LYS A 140 -5.92 -8.49 10.71
C LYS A 140 -5.38 -9.50 9.70
N THR A 141 -5.58 -9.23 8.41
CA THR A 141 -5.20 -10.08 7.27
C THR A 141 -3.84 -9.74 6.66
N PHE A 142 -3.10 -8.79 7.24
CA PHE A 142 -1.80 -8.40 6.69
C PHE A 142 -0.74 -9.42 7.09
N VAL A 143 0.21 -9.63 6.18
CA VAL A 143 1.32 -10.57 6.32
C VAL A 143 2.65 -9.83 6.31
N GLY A 144 3.64 -10.36 7.03
CA GLY A 144 4.98 -9.79 7.09
C GLY A 144 5.95 -10.40 6.09
N LYS A 145 5.45 -10.95 4.98
CA LYS A 145 6.25 -11.64 3.96
C LYS A 145 5.89 -11.12 2.58
N VAL A 146 6.88 -11.08 1.70
CA VAL A 146 6.70 -10.80 0.28
C VAL A 146 6.89 -12.11 -0.48
N GLU A 147 5.84 -12.57 -1.14
CA GLU A 147 5.83 -13.82 -1.90
C GLU A 147 5.68 -13.52 -3.39
N PHE A 148 6.58 -14.07 -4.20
CA PHE A 148 6.52 -13.97 -5.65
C PHE A 148 6.26 -15.35 -6.24
N ASN A 149 5.15 -15.48 -6.95
CA ASN A 149 4.83 -16.71 -7.69
C ASN A 149 5.63 -16.82 -9.00
N GLU A 150 6.16 -15.70 -9.50
CA GLU A 150 6.95 -15.68 -10.73
C GLU A 150 8.40 -16.12 -10.46
N GLN A 151 8.81 -17.18 -11.14
CA GLN A 151 10.10 -17.84 -10.92
C GLN A 151 11.30 -16.95 -11.24
N SER A 152 11.13 -15.96 -12.13
CA SER A 152 12.12 -14.96 -12.52
C SER A 152 12.46 -13.96 -11.40
N ILE A 153 11.64 -13.88 -10.35
CA ILE A 153 11.76 -12.91 -9.24
C ILE A 153 12.16 -13.61 -7.93
N LYS A 154 12.20 -14.95 -7.91
CA LYS A 154 12.64 -15.71 -6.73
C LYS A 154 14.07 -15.35 -6.34
N ASN A 155 14.27 -14.99 -5.09
CA ASN A 155 15.55 -14.58 -4.56
C ASN A 155 15.78 -15.27 -3.21
N PRO A 156 16.77 -16.18 -3.08
CA PRO A 156 17.05 -16.87 -1.84
C PRO A 156 17.31 -15.95 -0.65
N VAL A 157 17.87 -14.75 -0.89
CA VAL A 157 18.09 -13.73 0.15
C VAL A 157 16.75 -13.18 0.64
N LEU A 158 15.81 -12.93 -0.27
CA LEU A 158 14.46 -12.51 0.11
C LEU A 158 13.77 -13.61 0.92
N ASP A 159 13.78 -14.84 0.42
CA ASP A 159 13.00 -15.94 1.00
C ASP A 159 13.57 -16.43 2.34
N LYS A 160 14.90 -16.52 2.47
CA LYS A 160 15.55 -17.12 3.64
C LYS A 160 16.04 -16.10 4.67
N VAL A 161 16.17 -14.82 4.31
CA VAL A 161 16.70 -13.80 5.22
C VAL A 161 15.69 -12.68 5.45
N ALA A 162 15.28 -11.99 4.39
CA ALA A 162 14.42 -10.82 4.54
C ALA A 162 13.01 -11.20 5.02
N ASN A 163 12.39 -12.23 4.45
CA ASN A 163 11.05 -12.67 4.82
C ASN A 163 10.93 -13.14 6.28
N PRO A 164 11.83 -13.99 6.83
CA PRO A 164 11.82 -14.31 8.25
C PRO A 164 11.96 -13.09 9.15
N PHE A 165 12.87 -12.17 8.81
CA PHE A 165 13.09 -10.95 9.58
C PHE A 165 11.87 -10.01 9.56
N MET A 166 11.33 -9.73 8.38
CA MET A 166 10.11 -8.92 8.21
C MET A 166 8.92 -9.55 8.93
N ASN A 167 8.78 -10.88 8.86
CA ASN A 167 7.68 -11.58 9.51
C ASN A 167 7.78 -11.53 11.03
N PHE A 168 8.98 -11.74 11.57
CA PHE A 168 9.21 -11.62 13.01
C PHE A 168 8.91 -10.20 13.51
N TYR A 169 9.41 -9.18 12.82
CA TYR A 169 9.10 -7.79 13.14
C TYR A 169 7.60 -7.50 13.07
N TRP A 170 6.92 -7.99 12.03
CA TRP A 170 5.48 -7.83 11.88
C TRP A 170 4.70 -8.48 13.03
N MET A 171 5.13 -9.65 13.52
CA MET A 171 4.50 -10.29 14.68
C MET A 171 4.56 -9.41 15.93
N ILE A 172 5.70 -8.74 16.16
CA ILE A 172 5.87 -7.80 17.28
C ILE A 172 4.95 -6.59 17.10
N VAL A 173 5.02 -5.92 15.94
CA VAL A 173 4.20 -4.73 15.67
C VAL A 173 2.70 -5.05 15.77
N LYS A 174 2.27 -6.19 15.22
CA LYS A 174 0.87 -6.63 15.26
C LYS A 174 0.38 -6.90 16.67
N ALA A 175 1.26 -7.31 17.59
CA ALA A 175 0.91 -7.48 19.00
C ALA A 175 0.72 -6.15 19.74
N ILE A 176 1.43 -5.09 19.32
CA ILE A 176 1.37 -3.75 19.93
C ILE A 176 0.15 -2.96 19.44
N ILE A 177 -0.24 -3.12 18.17
CA ILE A 177 -1.37 -2.39 17.59
C ILE A 177 -2.69 -2.93 18.17
N ILE A 178 -3.26 -2.16 19.08
CA ILE A 178 -4.58 -2.43 19.70
C ILE A 178 -5.66 -1.42 19.30
N TRP A 179 -5.26 -0.28 18.74
CA TRP A 179 -6.12 0.83 18.33
C TRP A 179 -6.56 0.74 16.88
#